data_AF-A0A1N6GLR3-F1
#
_entry.id   AF-A0A1N6GLR3-F1
#
_cell.length_a   1.000
_cell.length_b   1.000
_cell.length_c   1.000
_cell.angle_alpha   90.00
_cell.angle_beta   90.00
_cell.angle_gamma   90.00
#
_symmetry.space_group_name_H-M   'P 1'
#
loop_
_entity.id
_entity.type
_entity.pdbx_description
1 polymer ?
#
loop_
_entity_poly.entity_id
_entity_poly.type
_entity_poly.pdbx_seq_one_letter_code
_entity_poly.pdbx_strand_id
1 'polypeptide(L)'
;MELCNGKDVEVYAGASALSFDSYFSGAERRILLHAAIYNRFADNPAVSSALETALSRGVQVEVVILPVWRDIVWMDAACHLVRPEGERSDMLIKANVSRELFGCLAKKYPQQLTMYEALTFPALPLVVVDNVILYGQYAHSQVLAPEGFWTKVHAPVELLLSLSEFVKARTEGNAYHSEFEGERERKCFCELTLQERASFRLLQEWTAAKGDVITF
;
A
#
# COMPACT_ATOMS: atom_id res chain seq x y z
N MET A 1 0.34 -31.69 3.47
CA MET A 1 -0.37 -30.43 3.79
C MET A 1 0.18 -29.99 5.14
N GLU A 2 1.32 -29.32 5.12
CA GLU A 2 1.94 -28.77 6.33
C GLU A 2 1.09 -27.60 6.80
N LEU A 3 0.60 -27.67 8.03
CA LEU A 3 -0.04 -26.55 8.70
C LEU A 3 1.04 -25.48 8.91
N CYS A 4 0.83 -24.27 8.39
CA CYS A 4 1.71 -23.13 8.64
C CYS A 4 1.85 -22.94 10.16
N ASN A 5 3.04 -23.27 10.68
CA ASN A 5 3.44 -22.87 12.03
C ASN A 5 3.37 -21.34 12.08
N GLY A 6 2.79 -20.76 13.14
CA GLY A 6 2.61 -19.30 13.33
C GLY A 6 3.92 -18.51 13.51
N LYS A 7 4.93 -18.75 12.66
CA LYS A 7 6.23 -18.07 12.60
C LYS A 7 6.29 -16.99 11.52
N ASP A 8 5.24 -16.80 10.72
CA ASP A 8 5.24 -15.91 9.55
C ASP A 8 4.74 -14.49 9.85
N VAL A 9 4.52 -14.16 11.12
CA VAL A 9 4.11 -12.83 11.58
C VAL A 9 5.18 -12.27 12.52
N GLU A 10 5.78 -11.16 12.14
CA GLU A 10 6.78 -10.46 12.94
C GLU A 10 6.28 -9.05 13.28
N VAL A 11 6.49 -8.60 14.52
CA VAL A 11 6.08 -7.26 14.98
C VAL A 11 7.32 -6.44 15.34
N TYR A 12 7.36 -5.22 14.84
CA TYR A 12 8.46 -4.27 14.96
C TYR A 12 7.97 -3.01 15.68
N ALA A 13 8.84 -2.43 16.50
CA ALA A 13 8.62 -1.12 17.11
C ALA A 13 9.15 -0.03 16.17
N GLY A 14 8.24 0.61 15.44
CA GLY A 14 8.55 1.68 14.50
C GLY A 14 8.93 1.19 13.10
N ALA A 15 8.60 2.03 12.12
CA ALA A 15 8.94 1.88 10.72
C ALA A 15 10.46 1.90 10.46
N SER A 16 11.25 2.49 11.36
CA SER A 16 12.71 2.51 11.27
C SER A 16 13.36 1.14 11.50
N ALA A 17 12.66 0.24 12.19
CA ALA A 17 13.10 -1.14 12.36
C ALA A 17 12.81 -2.00 11.10
N LEU A 18 12.03 -1.47 10.15
CA LEU A 18 11.82 -2.07 8.85
C LEU A 18 12.88 -1.54 7.87
N SER A 19 13.72 -2.44 7.36
CA SER A 19 14.72 -2.12 6.33
C SER A 19 14.07 -1.96 4.94
N PHE A 20 13.26 -0.92 4.76
CA PHE A 20 12.53 -0.68 3.50
C PHE A 20 13.45 -0.63 2.27
N ASP A 21 14.65 -0.06 2.43
CA ASP A 21 15.70 -0.05 1.41
C ASP A 21 16.10 -1.47 0.97
N SER A 22 16.24 -2.40 1.92
CA SER A 22 16.56 -3.80 1.63
C SER A 22 15.39 -4.52 0.95
N TYR A 23 14.15 -4.26 1.38
CA TYR A 23 12.98 -4.82 0.70
C TYR A 23 12.82 -4.29 -0.72
N PHE A 24 12.92 -2.98 -0.93
CA PHE A 24 12.76 -2.38 -2.27
C PHE A 24 13.88 -2.82 -3.22
N SER A 25 15.14 -2.79 -2.78
CA SER A 25 16.25 -3.31 -3.58
C SER A 25 16.19 -4.83 -3.76
N GLY A 26 15.53 -5.57 -2.89
CA GLY A 26 15.30 -7.01 -3.04
C GLY A 26 14.09 -7.38 -3.92
N ALA A 27 13.23 -6.42 -4.26
CA ALA A 27 11.98 -6.69 -4.97
C ALA A 27 12.21 -7.28 -6.37
N GLU A 28 11.47 -8.34 -6.70
CA GLU A 28 11.60 -9.04 -7.97
C GLU A 28 10.46 -8.74 -8.94
N ARG A 29 9.24 -8.53 -8.44
CA ARG A 29 8.03 -8.43 -9.27
C ARG A 29 7.27 -7.14 -9.02
N ARG A 30 6.95 -6.83 -7.75
CA ARG A 30 6.09 -5.69 -7.43
C ARG A 30 6.39 -5.01 -6.10
N ILE A 31 6.11 -3.71 -6.06
CA ILE A 31 6.03 -2.90 -4.85
C ILE A 31 4.71 -2.14 -4.88
N LEU A 32 3.86 -2.34 -3.87
CA LEU A 32 2.61 -1.61 -3.70
C LEU A 32 2.72 -0.70 -2.49
N LEU A 33 2.43 0.57 -2.67
CA LEU A 33 2.54 1.59 -1.64
C LEU A 33 1.16 2.21 -1.38
N HIS A 34 0.68 2.09 -0.14
CA HIS A 34 -0.54 2.74 0.33
C HIS A 34 -0.33 3.29 1.74
N ALA A 35 0.17 4.52 1.82
CA ALA A 35 0.28 5.30 3.03
C ALA A 35 -0.27 6.71 2.79
N ALA A 36 -0.52 7.44 3.87
CA ALA A 36 -1.01 8.81 3.78
C ALA A 36 0.00 9.74 3.08
N ILE A 37 1.27 9.69 3.49
CA ILE A 37 2.34 10.58 3.01
C ILE A 37 3.67 9.81 2.94
N TYR A 38 4.48 10.09 1.91
CA TYR A 38 5.77 9.45 1.64
C TYR A 38 6.97 10.40 1.73
N ASN A 39 6.82 11.57 2.36
CA ASN A 39 7.94 12.52 2.51
C ASN A 39 9.17 11.85 3.16
N ARG A 40 8.97 10.94 4.12
CA ARG A 40 10.07 10.18 4.75
C ARG A 40 10.84 9.30 3.76
N PHE A 41 10.25 8.89 2.64
CA PHE A 41 10.96 8.15 1.58
C PHE A 41 11.80 9.10 0.72
N ALA A 42 11.29 10.30 0.45
CA ALA A 42 12.05 11.34 -0.25
C ALA A 42 13.24 11.82 0.60
N ASP A 43 13.02 11.99 1.90
CA ASP A 43 14.02 12.45 2.88
C ASP A 43 15.07 11.36 3.20
N ASN A 44 14.87 10.12 2.76
CA ASN A 44 15.77 9.00 2.99
C ASN A 44 16.42 8.54 1.66
N PRO A 45 17.68 8.94 1.39
CA PRO A 45 18.39 8.57 0.17
C PRO A 45 18.47 7.06 -0.06
N ALA A 46 18.66 6.25 0.98
CA ALA A 46 18.76 4.81 0.84
C ALA A 46 17.44 4.20 0.33
N VAL A 47 16.31 4.67 0.85
CA VAL A 47 14.98 4.20 0.43
C VAL A 47 14.64 4.68 -0.99
N SER A 48 14.85 5.96 -1.28
CA SER A 48 14.59 6.51 -2.62
C SER A 48 15.46 5.87 -3.70
N SER A 49 16.76 5.67 -3.45
CA SER A 49 17.66 4.94 -4.37
C SER A 49 17.29 3.47 -4.52
N ALA A 50 16.78 2.82 -3.47
CA ALA A 50 16.32 1.44 -3.56
C ALA A 50 15.05 1.31 -4.43
N LEU A 51 14.10 2.24 -4.33
CA LEU A 51 12.93 2.31 -5.24
C LEU A 51 13.37 2.49 -6.69
N GLU A 52 14.30 3.42 -6.93
CA GLU A 52 14.85 3.66 -8.27
C GLU A 52 15.58 2.43 -8.83
N THR A 53 16.33 1.72 -7.98
CA THR A 53 16.98 0.46 -8.34
C THR A 53 15.94 -0.59 -8.73
N ALA A 54 14.87 -0.77 -7.96
CA ALA A 54 13.79 -1.69 -8.29
C ALA A 54 13.17 -1.37 -9.66
N LEU A 55 12.79 -0.11 -9.87
CA LEU A 55 12.22 0.39 -11.12
C LEU A 55 13.16 0.14 -12.32
N SER A 56 14.46 0.39 -12.16
CA SER A 56 15.46 0.16 -13.21
C SER A 56 15.59 -1.30 -13.67
N ARG A 57 15.18 -2.25 -12.82
CA ARG A 57 15.17 -3.69 -13.13
C ARG A 57 13.83 -4.17 -13.69
N GLY A 58 12.85 -3.28 -13.86
CA GLY A 58 11.54 -3.61 -14.38
C GLY A 58 10.50 -4.03 -13.33
N VAL A 59 10.80 -3.86 -12.04
CA VAL A 59 9.82 -4.09 -10.95
C VAL A 59 8.66 -3.12 -11.11
N GLN A 60 7.43 -3.64 -11.03
CA GLN A 60 6.23 -2.82 -11.09
C GLN A 60 6.01 -2.13 -9.75
N VAL A 61 5.86 -0.81 -9.76
CA VAL A 61 5.57 -0.02 -8.57
C VAL A 61 4.22 0.65 -8.76
N GLU A 62 3.33 0.44 -7.80
CA GLU A 62 2.04 1.13 -7.75
C GLU A 62 1.96 1.91 -6.45
N VAL A 63 1.62 3.19 -6.54
CA VAL A 63 1.51 4.06 -5.37
C VAL A 63 0.17 4.78 -5.34
N VAL A 64 -0.49 4.74 -4.19
CA VAL A 64 -1.68 5.54 -3.90
C VAL A 64 -1.24 6.81 -3.17
N ILE A 65 -1.58 7.97 -3.75
CA ILE A 65 -1.24 9.31 -3.23
C ILE A 65 -2.50 9.99 -2.71
N LEU A 66 -2.42 10.59 -1.53
CA LEU A 66 -3.52 11.39 -0.99
C LEU A 66 -3.84 12.60 -1.89
N PRO A 67 -5.12 12.84 -2.23
CA PRO A 67 -5.58 13.99 -3.00
C PRO A 67 -5.60 15.29 -2.19
N VAL A 68 -4.50 15.62 -1.52
CA VAL A 68 -4.43 16.78 -0.60
C VAL A 68 -4.72 18.13 -1.28
N TRP A 69 -4.63 18.17 -2.61
CA TRP A 69 -4.93 19.35 -3.43
C TRP A 69 -6.43 19.57 -3.67
N ARG A 70 -7.27 18.59 -3.34
CA ARG A 70 -8.73 18.70 -3.43
C ARG A 70 -9.30 19.05 -2.07
N ASP A 71 -10.41 19.78 -2.07
CA ASP A 71 -11.16 20.02 -0.85
C ASP A 71 -12.11 18.84 -0.60
N ILE A 72 -11.65 17.89 0.20
CA ILE A 72 -12.36 16.64 0.48
C ILE A 72 -12.74 16.62 1.96
N VAL A 73 -14.01 16.31 2.24
CA VAL A 73 -14.61 16.37 3.58
C VAL A 73 -13.82 15.59 4.63
N TRP A 74 -13.25 14.44 4.28
CA TRP A 74 -12.49 13.61 5.22
C TRP A 74 -11.00 13.98 5.32
N MET A 75 -10.50 14.88 4.48
CA MET A 75 -9.06 15.21 4.43
C MET A 75 -8.57 15.85 5.72
N ASP A 76 -9.36 16.75 6.31
CA ASP A 76 -9.00 17.38 7.59
C ASP A 76 -8.95 16.32 8.71
N ALA A 77 -9.90 15.40 8.74
CA ALA A 77 -9.88 14.28 9.70
C ALA A 77 -8.65 13.37 9.49
N ALA A 78 -8.26 13.11 8.24
CA ALA A 78 -7.06 12.33 7.91
C ALA A 78 -5.78 13.03 8.38
N CYS A 79 -5.70 14.34 8.16
CA CYS A 79 -4.60 15.16 8.63
C CYS A 79 -4.46 15.08 10.15
N HIS A 80 -5.56 15.26 10.89
CA HIS A 80 -5.56 15.17 12.35
C HIS A 80 -5.22 13.77 12.86
N LEU A 81 -5.64 12.70 12.19
CA LEU A 81 -5.28 11.34 12.61
C LEU A 81 -3.80 11.04 12.38
N VAL A 82 -3.27 11.43 11.22
CA VAL A 82 -1.89 11.10 10.83
C VAL A 82 -0.88 12.01 11.53
N ARG A 83 -1.27 13.26 11.82
CA ARG A 83 -0.45 14.27 12.51
C ARG A 83 -1.33 15.16 13.40
N PRO A 84 -1.66 14.72 14.62
CA PRO A 84 -2.57 15.46 15.50
C PRO A 84 -2.07 16.85 15.90
N GLU A 85 -0.77 17.12 15.78
CA GLU A 85 -0.16 18.42 16.08
C GLU A 85 0.16 19.27 14.84
N GLY A 86 -0.16 18.80 13.63
CA GLY A 86 0.22 19.47 12.38
C GLY A 86 -0.88 20.34 11.79
N GLU A 87 -0.54 21.54 11.36
CA GLU A 87 -1.42 22.39 10.55
C GLU A 87 -1.64 21.77 9.14
N ARG A 88 -2.79 22.05 8.51
CA ARG A 88 -3.11 21.57 7.15
C ARG A 88 -2.02 21.97 6.13
N SER A 89 -1.42 23.15 6.31
CA SER A 89 -0.32 23.63 5.48
C SER A 89 0.90 22.71 5.49
N ASP A 90 1.25 22.13 6.64
CA ASP A 90 2.41 21.25 6.77
C ASP A 90 2.17 19.91 6.08
N MET A 91 0.92 19.43 6.14
CA MET A 91 0.50 18.23 5.42
C MET A 91 0.55 18.44 3.92
N LEU A 92 0.10 19.62 3.42
CA LEU A 92 0.21 19.99 2.01
C LEU A 92 1.67 19.99 1.53
N ILE A 93 2.58 20.56 2.31
CA ILE A 93 4.02 20.56 1.98
C ILE A 93 4.55 19.13 1.86
N LYS A 94 4.30 18.28 2.87
CA LYS A 94 4.80 16.90 2.89
C LYS A 94 4.18 16.02 1.80
N ALA A 95 2.90 16.23 1.49
CA ALA A 95 2.24 15.55 0.41
C ALA A 95 2.75 16.03 -0.96
N ASN A 96 3.10 17.32 -1.10
CA ASN A 96 3.75 17.81 -2.32
C ASN A 96 5.14 17.18 -2.52
N VAL A 97 5.96 17.03 -1.46
CA VAL A 97 7.23 16.28 -1.53
C VAL A 97 7.00 14.85 -1.99
N SER A 98 5.95 14.19 -1.48
CA SER A 98 5.58 12.83 -1.90
C SER A 98 5.22 12.78 -3.39
N ARG A 99 4.40 13.73 -3.85
CA ARG A 99 4.00 13.85 -5.25
C ARG A 99 5.18 14.14 -6.16
N GLU A 100 6.10 15.00 -5.75
CA GLU A 100 7.31 15.34 -6.51
C GLU A 100 8.25 14.13 -6.66
N LEU A 101 8.50 13.39 -5.58
CA LEU A 101 9.28 12.16 -5.62
C LEU A 101 8.74 11.20 -6.68
N PHE A 102 7.46 10.82 -6.58
CA PHE A 102 6.88 9.86 -7.50
C PHE A 102 6.65 10.43 -8.89
N GLY A 103 6.36 11.73 -9.04
CA GLY A 103 6.26 12.38 -10.34
C GLY A 103 7.58 12.37 -11.11
N CYS A 104 8.71 12.59 -10.43
CA CYS A 104 10.04 12.44 -11.02
C CYS A 104 10.32 10.99 -11.44
N LEU A 105 10.00 10.01 -10.57
CA LEU A 105 10.15 8.59 -10.90
C LEU A 105 9.24 8.16 -12.05
N ALA A 106 8.00 8.67 -12.13
CA ALA A 106 7.02 8.31 -13.17
C ALA A 106 7.46 8.82 -14.54
N LYS A 107 8.02 10.03 -14.60
CA LYS A 107 8.62 10.58 -15.83
C LYS A 107 9.81 9.75 -16.31
N LYS A 108 10.61 9.21 -15.38
CA LYS A 108 11.79 8.41 -15.70
C LYS A 108 11.45 6.95 -16.04
N TYR A 109 10.43 6.38 -15.41
CA TYR A 109 10.02 4.98 -15.51
C TYR A 109 8.50 4.85 -15.79
N PRO A 110 7.99 5.41 -16.90
CA PRO A 110 6.55 5.53 -17.15
C PRO A 110 5.82 4.21 -17.37
N GLN A 111 6.56 3.12 -17.63
CA GLN A 111 5.99 1.77 -17.82
C GLN A 111 6.06 0.92 -16.55
N GLN A 112 6.80 1.36 -15.53
CA GLN A 112 7.04 0.61 -14.30
C GLN A 112 6.37 1.26 -13.08
N LEU A 113 6.15 2.57 -13.09
CA LEU A 113 5.49 3.27 -11.99
C LEU A 113 4.09 3.74 -12.41
N THR A 114 3.07 3.29 -11.68
CA THR A 114 1.71 3.83 -11.77
C THR A 114 1.35 4.57 -10.48
N MET A 115 0.83 5.79 -10.64
CA MET A 115 0.37 6.61 -9.52
C MET A 115 -1.15 6.71 -9.55
N TYR A 116 -1.79 6.38 -8.44
CA TYR A 116 -3.23 6.50 -8.25
C TYR A 116 -3.54 7.63 -7.29
N GLU A 117 -4.57 8.42 -7.59
CA GLU A 117 -5.20 9.29 -6.61
C GLU A 117 -6.04 8.46 -5.63
N ALA A 118 -5.92 8.71 -4.32
CA ALA A 118 -6.68 7.96 -3.32
C ALA A 118 -8.18 8.30 -3.36
N LEU A 119 -9.06 7.30 -3.48
CA LEU A 119 -10.53 7.48 -3.36
C LEU A 119 -11.01 7.45 -1.92
N THR A 120 -10.37 6.62 -1.10
CA THR A 120 -10.77 6.36 0.27
C THR A 120 -9.76 6.93 1.25
N PHE A 121 -10.25 7.16 2.46
CA PHE A 121 -9.41 7.44 3.61
C PHE A 121 -8.45 6.25 3.86
N PRO A 122 -7.12 6.46 3.96
CA PRO A 122 -6.19 5.38 4.24
C PRO A 122 -6.41 4.87 5.66
N ALA A 123 -6.93 3.66 5.82
CA ALA A 123 -7.21 3.05 7.12
C ALA A 123 -5.93 2.66 7.88
N LEU A 124 -4.85 2.37 7.15
CA LEU A 124 -3.54 2.01 7.70
C LEU A 124 -2.43 2.26 6.66
N PRO A 125 -1.18 2.49 7.07
CA PRO A 125 -0.06 2.47 6.14
C PRO A 125 0.31 1.04 5.77
N LEU A 126 0.41 0.76 4.48
CA LEU A 126 0.61 -0.55 3.88
C LEU A 126 1.71 -0.46 2.80
N VAL A 127 2.68 -1.37 2.89
CA VAL A 127 3.75 -1.56 1.91
C VAL A 127 3.79 -3.04 1.57
N VAL A 128 3.60 -3.38 0.31
CA VAL A 128 3.67 -4.75 -0.19
C VAL A 128 4.88 -4.88 -1.09
N VAL A 129 5.73 -5.87 -0.84
CA VAL A 129 6.89 -6.18 -1.67
C VAL A 129 6.85 -7.66 -1.99
N ASP A 130 6.56 -7.99 -3.24
CA ASP A 130 6.31 -9.36 -3.70
C ASP A 130 5.31 -10.11 -2.81
N ASN A 131 5.76 -11.09 -2.02
CA ASN A 131 4.93 -11.88 -1.11
C ASN A 131 5.04 -11.43 0.36
N VAL A 132 5.62 -10.26 0.61
CA VAL A 132 5.76 -9.66 1.95
C VAL A 132 4.81 -8.49 2.08
N ILE A 133 4.00 -8.50 3.13
CA ILE A 133 3.12 -7.38 3.50
C ILE A 133 3.66 -6.76 4.78
N LEU A 134 4.00 -5.48 4.71
CA LEU A 134 4.41 -4.65 5.84
C LEU A 134 3.29 -3.64 6.10
N TYR A 135 2.75 -3.60 7.31
CA TYR A 135 1.68 -2.66 7.63
C TYR A 135 1.80 -2.11 9.05
N GLY A 136 1.43 -0.84 9.21
CA GLY A 136 1.33 -0.18 10.51
C GLY A 136 -0.12 0.02 10.93
N GLN A 137 -0.32 0.88 11.93
CA GLN A 137 -1.65 1.27 12.40
C GLN A 137 -1.70 2.80 12.56
N TYR A 138 -2.78 3.42 12.11
CA TYR A 138 -3.13 4.75 12.58
C TYR A 138 -3.92 4.60 13.88
N ALA A 139 -3.49 5.31 14.93
CA ALA A 139 -4.16 5.30 16.22
C ALA A 139 -4.47 6.72 16.64
N HIS A 140 -5.58 6.93 17.35
CA HIS A 140 -5.81 8.17 18.09
C HIS A 140 -4.86 8.22 19.30
N SER A 141 -3.61 8.58 19.03
CA SER A 141 -2.50 8.56 19.97
C SER A 141 -1.58 9.74 19.71
N GLN A 142 -0.78 10.11 20.72
CA GLN A 142 0.33 11.04 20.55
C GLN A 142 1.50 10.42 19.78
N VAL A 143 1.54 9.08 19.68
CA VAL A 143 2.56 8.37 18.90
C VAL A 143 2.14 8.34 17.43
N LEU A 144 2.98 8.89 16.56
CA LEU A 144 2.73 8.88 15.11
C LEU A 144 2.87 7.47 14.54
N ALA A 145 2.12 7.15 13.48
CA ALA A 145 2.14 5.81 12.87
C ALA A 145 3.55 5.26 12.50
N PRO A 146 4.51 6.07 12.03
CA PRO A 146 5.88 5.59 11.80
C PRO A 146 6.64 5.15 13.07
N GLU A 147 6.19 5.54 14.26
CA GLU A 147 6.81 5.20 15.55
C GLU A 147 6.01 4.12 16.31
N GLY A 148 4.78 3.84 15.86
CA GLY A 148 3.95 2.77 16.40
C GLY A 148 4.41 1.37 15.99
N PHE A 149 3.58 0.37 16.28
CA PHE A 149 3.85 -1.00 15.88
C PHE A 149 3.64 -1.22 14.38
N TRP A 150 4.56 -1.94 13.79
CA TRP A 150 4.49 -2.43 12.42
C TRP A 150 4.53 -3.94 12.40
N THR A 151 3.79 -4.54 11.49
CA THR A 151 3.70 -5.99 11.34
C THR A 151 4.16 -6.38 9.95
N LYS A 152 4.98 -7.43 9.88
CA LYS A 152 5.38 -8.10 8.66
C LYS A 152 4.66 -9.45 8.59
N VAL A 153 4.10 -9.75 7.42
CA VAL A 153 3.43 -11.02 7.14
C VAL A 153 3.85 -11.54 5.77
N HIS A 154 4.14 -12.83 5.67
CA HIS A 154 4.26 -13.50 4.37
C HIS A 154 2.90 -14.00 3.88
N ALA A 155 2.56 -13.73 2.63
CA ALA A 155 1.27 -14.14 2.05
C ALA A 155 1.38 -14.36 0.53
N PRO A 156 0.51 -15.19 -0.08
CA PRO A 156 0.47 -15.38 -1.54
C PRO A 156 -0.19 -14.15 -2.22
N VAL A 157 0.52 -13.03 -2.22
CA VAL A 157 0.00 -11.70 -2.61
C VAL A 157 -0.64 -11.70 -4.00
N GLU A 158 -0.07 -12.42 -4.98
CA GLU A 158 -0.64 -12.53 -6.33
C GLU A 158 -2.08 -13.09 -6.32
N LEU A 159 -2.27 -14.19 -5.60
CA LEU A 159 -3.57 -14.85 -5.47
C LEU A 159 -4.55 -13.91 -4.78
N LEU A 160 -4.13 -13.32 -3.67
CA LEU A 160 -4.99 -12.47 -2.84
C LEU A 160 -5.37 -11.16 -3.55
N LEU A 161 -4.47 -10.56 -4.34
CA LEU A 161 -4.77 -9.41 -5.18
C LEU A 161 -5.76 -9.75 -6.28
N SER A 162 -5.55 -10.89 -6.96
CA SER A 162 -6.49 -11.37 -7.99
C SER A 162 -7.90 -11.55 -7.43
N LEU A 163 -8.02 -12.13 -6.22
CA LEU A 163 -9.29 -12.23 -5.50
C LEU A 163 -9.86 -10.87 -5.11
N SER A 164 -9.01 -9.90 -4.74
CA SER A 164 -9.43 -8.56 -4.33
C SER A 164 -10.04 -7.79 -5.49
N GLU A 165 -9.38 -7.79 -6.65
CA GLU A 165 -9.88 -7.17 -7.87
C GLU A 165 -11.18 -7.83 -8.35
N PHE A 166 -11.28 -9.16 -8.25
CA PHE A 166 -12.52 -9.88 -8.56
C PHE A 166 -13.69 -9.43 -7.68
N VAL A 167 -13.47 -9.29 -6.35
CA VAL A 167 -14.50 -8.80 -5.42
C VAL A 167 -14.91 -7.37 -5.77
N LYS A 168 -13.94 -6.48 -6.07
CA LYS A 168 -14.23 -5.10 -6.48
C LYS A 168 -15.09 -5.05 -7.75
N ALA A 169 -14.71 -5.78 -8.79
CA ALA A 169 -15.45 -5.83 -10.06
C ALA A 169 -16.91 -6.29 -9.88
N ARG A 170 -17.15 -7.27 -9.00
CA ARG A 170 -18.50 -7.72 -8.65
C ARG A 170 -19.32 -6.66 -7.94
N THR A 171 -18.72 -5.94 -6.98
CA THR A 171 -19.42 -4.89 -6.23
C THR A 171 -19.76 -3.69 -7.10
N GLU A 172 -18.94 -3.38 -8.10
CA GLU A 172 -19.15 -2.28 -9.04
C GLU A 172 -20.12 -2.62 -10.19
N GLY A 173 -20.67 -3.84 -10.22
CA GLY A 173 -21.62 -4.24 -11.26
C GLY A 173 -20.99 -4.54 -12.63
N ASN A 174 -19.66 -4.62 -12.71
CA ASN A 174 -18.91 -5.05 -13.90
C ASN A 174 -18.96 -6.59 -14.01
N ALA A 175 -20.16 -7.15 -14.07
CA ALA A 175 -20.40 -8.59 -14.08
C ALA A 175 -20.33 -9.19 -15.50
N TYR A 176 -19.16 -9.12 -16.12
CA TYR A 176 -18.77 -10.08 -17.17
C TYR A 176 -17.81 -11.12 -16.58
N HIS A 177 -18.22 -11.77 -15.50
CA HIS A 177 -17.51 -12.94 -14.97
C HIS A 177 -18.39 -14.17 -15.15
N SER A 178 -17.83 -15.17 -15.83
CA SER A 178 -18.54 -16.42 -16.07
C SER A 178 -18.88 -17.11 -14.75
N GLU A 179 -19.99 -17.87 -14.69
CA GLU A 179 -20.37 -18.65 -13.50
C GLU A 179 -19.22 -19.57 -13.02
N PHE A 180 -18.37 -20.00 -13.96
CA PHE A 180 -17.22 -20.88 -13.73
C PHE A 180 -16.06 -20.21 -12.98
N GLU A 181 -15.79 -18.93 -13.26
CA GLU A 181 -14.82 -18.14 -12.50
C GLU A 181 -15.32 -18.02 -11.06
N GLY A 182 -16.59 -17.61 -10.89
CA GLY A 182 -17.22 -17.41 -9.59
C GLY A 182 -17.20 -18.61 -8.65
N GLU A 183 -17.30 -19.84 -9.17
CA GLU A 183 -17.15 -21.06 -8.37
C GLU A 183 -15.71 -21.32 -7.94
N ARG A 184 -14.74 -21.05 -8.82
CA ARG A 184 -13.31 -21.20 -8.52
C ARG A 184 -12.85 -20.22 -7.45
N GLU A 185 -13.25 -18.95 -7.51
CA GLU A 185 -12.90 -17.98 -6.46
C GLU A 185 -13.57 -18.31 -5.14
N ARG A 186 -14.85 -18.73 -5.14
CA ARG A 186 -15.55 -19.16 -3.92
C ARG A 186 -14.82 -20.32 -3.24
N LYS A 187 -14.37 -21.29 -4.03
CA LYS A 187 -13.58 -22.41 -3.51
C LYS A 187 -12.25 -21.94 -2.93
N CYS A 188 -11.53 -21.07 -3.63
CA CYS A 188 -10.29 -20.46 -3.11
C CYS A 188 -10.51 -19.75 -1.78
N PHE A 189 -11.58 -18.97 -1.63
CA PHE A 189 -11.91 -18.27 -0.37
C PHE A 189 -12.11 -19.22 0.81
N CYS A 190 -12.82 -20.33 0.60
CA CYS A 190 -13.05 -21.33 1.65
C CYS A 190 -11.75 -22.01 2.09
N GLU A 191 -10.78 -22.12 1.21
CA GLU A 191 -9.49 -22.77 1.42
C GLU A 191 -8.43 -21.85 2.05
N LEU A 192 -8.64 -20.53 2.07
CA LEU A 192 -7.70 -19.59 2.72
C LEU A 192 -7.58 -19.88 4.22
N THR A 193 -6.34 -19.92 4.69
CA THR A 193 -5.98 -19.91 6.12
C THR A 193 -6.42 -18.62 6.80
N LEU A 194 -6.43 -18.58 8.14
CA LEU A 194 -6.77 -17.36 8.88
C LEU A 194 -5.83 -16.19 8.55
N GLN A 195 -4.53 -16.46 8.40
CA GLN A 195 -3.54 -15.45 8.03
C GLN A 195 -3.80 -14.90 6.63
N GLU A 196 -4.05 -15.77 5.65
CA GLU A 196 -4.37 -15.34 4.28
C GLU A 196 -5.66 -14.54 4.20
N ARG A 197 -6.67 -14.89 5.02
CA ARG A 197 -7.91 -14.09 5.13
C ARG A 197 -7.63 -12.70 5.70
N ALA A 198 -6.73 -12.57 6.68
CA ALA A 198 -6.34 -11.28 7.23
C ALA A 198 -5.53 -10.46 6.21
N SER A 199 -4.54 -11.08 5.55
CA SER A 199 -3.77 -10.47 4.46
C SER A 199 -4.64 -10.05 3.29
N PHE A 200 -5.67 -10.85 2.97
CA PHE A 200 -6.65 -10.51 1.94
C PHE A 200 -7.37 -9.20 2.27
N ARG A 201 -7.76 -8.96 3.53
CA ARG A 201 -8.39 -7.69 3.92
C ARG A 201 -7.46 -6.49 3.72
N LEU A 202 -6.17 -6.63 4.02
CA LEU A 202 -5.19 -5.57 3.76
C LEU A 202 -5.10 -5.22 2.27
N LEU A 203 -5.14 -6.24 1.40
CA LEU A 203 -5.10 -6.05 -0.05
C LEU A 203 -6.42 -5.52 -0.61
N GLN A 204 -7.57 -5.80 0.03
CA GLN A 204 -8.83 -5.14 -0.28
C GLN A 204 -8.79 -3.63 0.00
N GLU A 205 -8.21 -3.22 1.11
CA GLU A 205 -8.02 -1.79 1.42
C GLU A 205 -7.19 -1.11 0.32
N TRP A 206 -6.09 -1.73 -0.09
CA TRP A 206 -5.28 -1.23 -1.20
C TRP A 206 -6.07 -1.11 -2.52
N THR A 207 -6.80 -2.16 -2.91
CA THR A 207 -7.60 -2.18 -4.14
C THR A 207 -8.73 -1.15 -4.13
N ALA A 208 -9.38 -0.97 -2.96
CA ALA A 208 -10.45 0.01 -2.77
C ALA A 208 -9.94 1.46 -2.77
N ALA A 209 -8.69 1.69 -2.32
CA ALA A 209 -8.10 3.01 -2.27
C ALA A 209 -7.72 3.57 -3.65
N LYS A 210 -7.51 2.72 -4.67
CA LYS A 210 -7.14 3.16 -6.03
C LYS A 210 -8.27 3.91 -6.74
N GLY A 211 -8.00 5.18 -7.07
CA GLY A 211 -8.82 6.01 -7.94
C GLY A 211 -8.23 6.21 -9.32
N ASP A 212 -8.40 7.42 -9.85
CA ASP A 212 -7.90 7.79 -11.16
C ASP A 212 -6.36 7.72 -11.20
N VAL A 213 -5.82 7.30 -12.34
CA VAL A 213 -4.38 7.35 -12.60
C VAL A 213 -3.94 8.80 -12.78
N ILE A 214 -2.90 9.21 -12.06
CA ILE A 214 -2.28 10.53 -12.16
C ILE A 214 -1.30 10.50 -13.34
N THR A 215 -1.52 11.36 -14.33
CA THR A 215 -0.66 11.52 -15.51
C THR A 215 0.18 12.81 -15.41
N PHE A 216 1.40 12.79 -15.97
CA PHE A 216 2.38 13.89 -15.92
C PHE A 216 2.89 14.28 -17.31
#